data_AF-A0A7X8EHN3-F1
#
_entry.id   AF-A0A7X8EHN3-F1
#
_cell.length_a   1.000
_cell.length_b   1.000
_cell.length_c   1.000
_cell.angle_alpha   90.00
_cell.angle_beta   90.00
_cell.angle_gamma   90.00
#
_symmetry.space_group_name_H-M   'P 1'
#
loop_
_entity.id
_entity.type
_entity.pdbx_description
1 polymer ?
#
loop_
_entity_poly.entity_id
_entity_poly.type
_entity_poly.pdbx_seq_one_letter_code
_entity_poly.pdbx_strand_id
1 'polypeptide(L)'
;MKKTTFTLFLTLVMIASGNTIFAQNKQNIPQKITEYVTKHFPDNPIAKFEKDFDDGRVIYEVELSDDTDLEFNNKMDVIKIDSNSDSKALPESVIPKVVQDHVKANYPNNFVVKWEKERRGYDVELNNDIDLKISHDGKKSKIDR
;
A
#
# COMPACT_ATOMS: atom_id res chain seq x y z
N MET A 1 66.22 12.69 -34.45
CA MET A 1 65.18 13.29 -33.58
C MET A 1 64.34 12.17 -32.99
N LYS A 2 64.19 12.24 -31.66
CA LYS A 2 63.35 11.52 -30.67
C LYS A 2 62.43 10.36 -31.14
N LYS A 3 62.60 9.22 -30.47
CA LYS A 3 61.72 8.03 -30.40
C LYS A 3 60.38 8.42 -29.77
N THR A 4 59.25 7.78 -30.15
CA THR A 4 58.18 7.31 -29.23
C THR A 4 57.07 6.52 -29.94
N THR A 5 57.02 5.23 -29.60
CA THR A 5 55.92 4.28 -29.35
C THR A 5 54.47 4.50 -29.83
N PHE A 6 53.92 3.36 -30.28
CA PHE A 6 52.53 3.02 -30.60
C PHE A 6 51.80 2.52 -29.34
N THR A 7 50.60 3.04 -29.04
CA THR A 7 49.73 2.49 -27.98
C THR A 7 48.27 2.50 -28.43
N LEU A 8 47.70 1.29 -28.56
CA LEU A 8 46.31 0.99 -28.82
C LEU A 8 45.55 0.97 -27.48
N PHE A 9 44.58 1.86 -27.27
CA PHE A 9 43.68 1.80 -26.12
C PHE A 9 42.46 0.94 -26.46
N LEU A 10 42.48 -0.32 -26.03
CA LEU A 10 41.31 -1.19 -25.98
C LEU A 10 40.81 -1.21 -24.54
N THR A 11 39.82 -0.39 -24.21
CA THR A 11 39.14 -0.46 -22.91
C THR A 11 38.06 -1.53 -22.95
N LEU A 12 38.39 -2.71 -22.42
CA LEU A 12 37.43 -3.72 -22.00
C LEU A 12 36.79 -3.25 -20.69
N VAL A 13 35.54 -2.77 -20.75
CA VAL A 13 34.76 -2.54 -19.52
C VAL A 13 34.12 -3.86 -19.14
N MET A 14 34.73 -4.58 -18.19
CA MET A 14 34.01 -5.60 -17.43
C MET A 14 33.18 -4.88 -16.35
N ILE A 15 31.86 -4.83 -16.53
CA ILE A 15 30.94 -4.55 -15.42
C ILE A 15 30.62 -5.91 -14.79
N ALA A 16 31.36 -6.26 -13.75
CA ALA A 16 31.04 -7.39 -12.88
C ALA A 16 31.16 -6.92 -11.43
N SER A 17 30.04 -6.46 -10.89
CA SER A 17 29.74 -6.37 -9.45
C SER A 17 28.36 -5.73 -9.40
N GLY A 18 27.27 -6.49 -9.44
CA GLY A 18 26.89 -7.46 -8.45
C GLY A 18 25.52 -6.98 -8.00
N ASN A 19 24.46 -7.70 -8.38
CA ASN A 19 23.15 -7.43 -7.81
C ASN A 19 23.29 -7.76 -6.32
N THR A 20 23.61 -6.77 -5.51
CA THR A 20 23.28 -6.81 -4.09
C THR A 20 21.76 -6.78 -4.07
N ILE A 21 21.16 -7.96 -4.25
CA ILE A 21 19.86 -8.25 -3.69
C ILE A 21 20.06 -7.95 -2.22
N PHE A 22 19.61 -6.77 -1.78
CA PHE A 22 19.43 -6.54 -0.37
C PHE A 22 18.63 -7.74 0.09
N ALA A 23 19.27 -8.60 0.89
CA ALA A 23 18.57 -9.59 1.65
C ALA A 23 17.74 -8.81 2.67
N GLN A 24 16.65 -8.17 2.21
CA GLN A 24 15.49 -7.98 3.05
C GLN A 24 15.22 -9.36 3.59
N ASN A 25 15.16 -9.48 4.92
CA ASN A 25 14.69 -10.67 5.60
C ASN A 25 13.55 -11.25 4.75
N LYS A 26 13.74 -12.41 4.13
CA LYS A 26 12.65 -13.17 3.53
C LYS A 26 11.79 -13.68 4.69
N GLN A 27 11.11 -12.78 5.40
CA GLN A 27 9.90 -13.16 6.07
C GLN A 27 9.01 -13.71 4.96
N ASN A 28 8.64 -14.98 5.09
CA ASN A 28 7.73 -15.59 4.14
C ASN A 28 6.41 -14.85 4.26
N ILE A 29 6.14 -13.95 3.31
CA ILE A 29 4.87 -13.23 3.24
C ILE A 29 3.76 -14.27 3.07
N PRO A 30 2.73 -14.25 3.92
CA PRO A 30 1.59 -15.16 3.80
C PRO A 30 0.99 -15.14 2.39
N GLN A 31 0.72 -16.32 1.84
CA GLN A 31 0.18 -16.47 0.47
C GLN A 31 -1.11 -15.65 0.24
N LYS A 32 -1.98 -15.56 1.24
CA LYS A 32 -3.20 -14.73 1.15
C LYS A 32 -2.91 -13.25 0.89
N ILE A 33 -1.82 -12.71 1.47
CA ILE A 33 -1.42 -11.31 1.29
C ILE A 33 -0.88 -11.12 -0.13
N THR A 34 0.01 -12.00 -0.60
CA THR A 34 0.55 -11.89 -1.97
C THR A 34 -0.54 -12.06 -3.03
N GLU A 35 -1.52 -12.95 -2.81
CA GLU A 35 -2.70 -13.11 -3.67
C GLU A 35 -3.60 -11.87 -3.66
N TYR A 36 -3.82 -11.26 -2.49
CA TYR A 36 -4.61 -10.04 -2.37
C TYR A 36 -3.96 -8.88 -3.14
N VAL A 37 -2.66 -8.65 -2.92
CA VAL A 37 -1.90 -7.59 -3.62
C VAL A 37 -1.90 -7.84 -5.12
N THR A 38 -1.59 -9.05 -5.58
CA THR A 38 -1.59 -9.39 -7.01
C THR A 38 -2.95 -9.12 -7.67
N LYS A 39 -4.04 -9.40 -6.95
CA LYS A 39 -5.40 -9.22 -7.48
C LYS A 39 -5.83 -7.76 -7.53
N HIS A 40 -5.48 -6.98 -6.51
CA HIS A 40 -6.05 -5.65 -6.29
C HIS A 40 -5.10 -4.50 -6.65
N PHE A 41 -3.79 -4.77 -6.67
CA PHE A 41 -2.71 -3.83 -6.94
C PHE A 41 -1.64 -4.46 -7.86
N PRO A 42 -2.02 -4.94 -9.06
CA PRO A 42 -1.12 -5.71 -9.92
C PRO A 42 0.13 -4.95 -10.38
N ASP A 43 0.07 -3.62 -10.43
CA ASP A 43 1.16 -2.75 -10.85
C ASP A 43 2.05 -2.27 -9.69
N ASN A 44 1.61 -2.52 -8.45
CA ASN A 44 2.28 -2.02 -7.23
C ASN A 44 2.75 -3.22 -6.38
N PRO A 45 3.93 -3.80 -6.65
CA PRO A 45 4.47 -4.89 -5.86
C PRO A 45 4.70 -4.49 -4.39
N ILE A 46 4.77 -5.50 -3.52
CA ILE A 46 5.13 -5.32 -2.11
C ILE A 46 6.57 -4.81 -2.00
N ALA A 47 6.76 -3.65 -1.37
CA ALA A 47 8.05 -3.03 -1.06
C ALA A 47 8.54 -3.38 0.35
N LYS A 48 7.60 -3.48 1.30
CA LYS A 48 7.89 -3.79 2.71
C LYS A 48 6.81 -4.72 3.28
N PHE A 49 7.21 -5.61 4.17
CA PHE A 49 6.31 -6.48 4.93
C PHE A 49 6.81 -6.61 6.36
N GLU A 50 5.94 -6.32 7.31
CA GLU A 50 6.22 -6.43 8.74
C GLU A 50 5.07 -7.12 9.46
N LYS A 51 5.42 -7.90 10.49
CA LYS A 51 4.45 -8.42 11.45
C LYS A 51 4.62 -7.62 12.72
N ASP A 52 3.56 -6.95 13.14
CA ASP A 52 3.58 -6.11 14.34
C ASP A 52 2.50 -6.54 15.36
N PHE A 53 2.53 -5.90 16.52
CA PHE A 53 1.60 -6.08 17.61
C PHE A 53 1.04 -4.72 18.06
N ASP A 54 -0.14 -4.38 17.58
CA ASP A 54 -0.83 -3.12 17.87
C ASP A 54 -2.15 -3.35 18.62
N ASP A 55 -2.45 -2.51 19.61
CA ASP A 55 -3.62 -2.59 20.51
C ASP A 55 -3.90 -4.03 21.02
N GLY A 56 -2.86 -4.77 21.37
CA GLY A 56 -3.01 -6.14 21.86
C GLY A 56 -3.30 -7.20 20.77
N ARG A 57 -3.16 -6.85 19.49
CA ARG A 57 -3.48 -7.70 18.33
C ARG A 57 -2.26 -7.84 17.44
N VAL A 58 -2.07 -9.04 16.89
CA VAL A 58 -1.13 -9.23 15.79
C VAL A 58 -1.72 -8.63 14.53
N ILE A 59 -0.96 -7.74 13.90
CA ILE A 59 -1.24 -7.18 12.57
C ILE A 59 -0.09 -7.53 11.62
N TYR A 60 -0.38 -7.46 10.33
CA TYR A 60 0.62 -7.56 9.28
C TYR A 60 0.51 -6.31 8.41
N GLU A 61 1.60 -5.55 8.38
CA GLU A 61 1.72 -4.32 7.62
C GLU A 61 2.42 -4.61 6.29
N VAL A 62 1.87 -4.04 5.22
CA VAL A 62 2.37 -4.19 3.86
C VAL A 62 2.44 -2.80 3.24
N GLU A 63 3.64 -2.38 2.87
CA GLU A 63 3.85 -1.17 2.07
C GLU A 63 4.05 -1.59 0.62
N LEU A 64 3.30 -0.99 -0.29
CA LEU A 64 3.45 -1.21 -1.73
C LEU A 64 4.44 -0.21 -2.34
N SER A 65 4.93 -0.50 -3.54
CA SER A 65 5.91 0.36 -4.25
C SER A 65 5.41 1.75 -4.63
N ASP A 66 4.10 2.00 -4.51
CA ASP A 66 3.47 3.31 -4.72
C ASP A 66 3.13 4.00 -3.39
N ASP A 67 3.74 3.55 -2.30
CA ASP A 67 3.53 4.01 -0.92
C ASP A 67 2.13 3.72 -0.36
N THR A 68 1.31 2.87 -1.00
CA THR A 68 0.04 2.41 -0.40
C THR A 68 0.33 1.47 0.75
N ASP A 69 -0.24 1.75 1.92
CA ASP A 69 -0.17 0.89 3.09
C ASP A 69 -1.43 0.02 3.22
N LEU A 70 -1.23 -1.25 3.54
CA LEU A 70 -2.28 -2.19 3.87
C LEU A 70 -1.97 -2.84 5.22
N GLU A 71 -2.99 -2.93 6.06
CA GLU A 71 -2.91 -3.71 7.30
C GLU A 71 -3.87 -4.89 7.23
N PHE A 72 -3.36 -6.05 7.61
CA PHE A 72 -4.12 -7.29 7.70
C PHE A 72 -4.17 -7.77 9.16
N ASN A 73 -5.33 -8.29 9.56
CA ASN A 73 -5.46 -8.91 10.87
C ASN A 73 -4.77 -10.29 10.94
N ASN A 74 -4.83 -10.93 12.11
CA ASN A 74 -4.27 -12.27 12.32
C ASN A 74 -4.87 -13.40 11.43
N LYS A 75 -6.00 -13.17 10.75
CA LYS A 75 -6.63 -14.09 9.79
C LYS A 75 -6.25 -13.79 8.33
N MET A 76 -5.42 -12.78 8.12
CA MET A 76 -5.05 -12.22 6.82
C MET A 76 -6.22 -11.56 6.07
N ASP A 77 -7.23 -11.07 6.80
CA ASP A 77 -8.24 -10.19 6.21
C ASP A 77 -7.75 -8.75 6.32
N VAL A 78 -7.88 -7.98 5.24
CA VAL A 78 -7.54 -6.55 5.24
C VAL A 78 -8.46 -5.79 6.21
N ILE A 79 -7.85 -4.94 7.02
CA ILE A 79 -8.53 -4.10 8.01
C ILE A 79 -8.29 -2.62 7.78
N LYS A 80 -7.22 -2.24 7.08
CA LYS A 80 -6.96 -0.85 6.70
C LYS A 80 -6.26 -0.81 5.35
N ILE A 81 -6.60 0.20 4.56
CA ILE A 81 -5.84 0.59 3.38
C ILE A 81 -5.72 2.11 3.40
N ASP A 82 -4.50 2.61 3.29
CA ASP A 82 -4.16 4.02 3.23
C ASP A 82 -3.34 4.29 1.97
N SER A 83 -3.80 5.20 1.14
CA SER A 83 -3.07 5.60 -0.07
C SER A 83 -1.83 6.45 0.23
N ASN A 84 -1.72 6.97 1.46
CA ASN A 84 -0.73 7.96 1.88
C ASN A 84 -0.70 9.22 0.99
N SER A 85 -1.80 9.52 0.28
CA SER A 85 -1.92 10.70 -0.58
C SER A 85 -3.37 11.12 -0.83
N ASP A 86 -3.67 12.39 -0.56
CA ASP A 86 -5.00 12.97 -0.86
C ASP A 86 -5.31 13.06 -2.36
N SER A 87 -4.29 12.84 -3.20
CA SER A 87 -4.43 12.89 -4.66
C SER A 87 -4.62 11.51 -5.30
N LYS A 88 -4.50 10.42 -4.52
CA LYS A 88 -4.50 9.04 -5.04
C LYS A 88 -5.75 8.29 -4.57
N ALA A 89 -6.70 8.07 -5.47
CA ALA A 89 -7.88 7.28 -5.18
C ALA A 89 -7.53 5.80 -4.96
N LEU A 90 -8.14 5.19 -3.94
CA LEU A 90 -8.07 3.73 -3.79
C LEU A 90 -8.91 3.03 -4.87
N PRO A 91 -8.47 1.87 -5.39
CA PRO A 91 -9.29 1.06 -6.30
C PRO A 91 -10.64 0.70 -5.67
N GLU A 92 -11.75 0.86 -6.40
CA GLU A 92 -13.07 0.49 -5.86
C GLU A 92 -13.15 -0.96 -5.39
N SER A 93 -12.34 -1.85 -5.97
CA SER A 93 -12.30 -3.27 -5.60
C SER A 93 -11.83 -3.54 -4.18
N VAL A 94 -11.14 -2.58 -3.53
CA VAL A 94 -10.60 -2.72 -2.17
C VAL A 94 -11.41 -1.99 -1.11
N ILE A 95 -12.34 -1.13 -1.51
CA ILE A 95 -13.15 -0.34 -0.59
C ILE A 95 -14.37 -1.18 -0.16
N PRO A 96 -14.73 -1.24 1.13
CA PRO A 96 -15.97 -1.90 1.57
C PRO A 96 -17.20 -1.32 0.84
N LYS A 97 -18.09 -2.19 0.33
CA LYS A 97 -19.26 -1.75 -0.46
C LYS A 97 -20.12 -0.69 0.25
N VAL A 98 -20.31 -0.84 1.56
CA VAL A 98 -21.07 0.11 2.38
C VAL A 98 -20.44 1.52 2.36
N VAL A 99 -19.11 1.59 2.41
CA VAL A 99 -18.37 2.86 2.31
C VAL A 99 -18.50 3.43 0.91
N GLN A 100 -18.31 2.63 -0.15
CA GLN A 100 -18.47 3.09 -1.53
C GLN A 100 -19.85 3.68 -1.79
N ASP A 101 -20.90 2.97 -1.40
CA ASP A 101 -22.28 3.40 -1.60
C ASP A 101 -22.56 4.70 -0.83
N HIS A 102 -22.04 4.83 0.40
CA HIS A 102 -22.19 6.05 1.20
C HIS A 102 -21.46 7.25 0.58
N VAL A 103 -20.22 7.09 0.16
CA VAL A 103 -19.41 8.16 -0.44
C VAL A 103 -20.01 8.61 -1.77
N LYS A 104 -20.40 7.68 -2.64
CA LYS A 104 -21.07 8.00 -3.91
C LYS A 104 -22.37 8.79 -3.73
N ALA A 105 -23.15 8.48 -2.68
CA ALA A 105 -24.41 9.15 -2.42
C ALA A 105 -24.27 10.55 -1.80
N ASN A 106 -23.28 10.76 -0.92
CA ASN A 106 -23.18 11.98 -0.10
C ASN A 106 -22.04 12.91 -0.50
N TYR A 107 -21.00 12.37 -1.16
CA TYR A 107 -19.79 13.08 -1.57
C TYR A 107 -19.45 12.74 -3.04
N PRO A 108 -20.35 13.03 -4.00
CA PRO A 108 -20.24 12.55 -5.39
C PRO A 108 -19.03 13.09 -6.16
N ASN A 109 -18.38 14.14 -5.65
CA ASN A 109 -17.18 14.75 -6.24
C ASN A 109 -15.89 14.36 -5.51
N ASN A 110 -15.97 13.43 -4.56
CA ASN A 110 -14.85 13.00 -3.73
C ASN A 110 -14.60 11.49 -3.88
N PHE A 111 -13.38 11.09 -3.54
CA PHE A 111 -12.96 9.70 -3.52
C PHE A 111 -12.29 9.35 -2.20
N VAL A 112 -12.29 8.06 -1.89
CA VAL A 112 -11.68 7.51 -0.68
C VAL A 112 -10.17 7.40 -0.87
N VAL A 113 -9.42 7.97 0.06
CA VAL A 113 -7.96 7.89 0.11
C VAL A 113 -7.50 6.94 1.22
N LYS A 114 -8.35 6.70 2.22
CA LYS A 114 -8.12 5.74 3.29
C LYS A 114 -9.44 5.15 3.80
N TRP A 115 -9.39 3.90 4.21
CA TRP A 115 -10.42 3.34 5.07
C TRP A 115 -9.80 2.38 6.10
N GLU A 116 -10.39 2.34 7.29
CA GLU A 116 -10.02 1.45 8.37
C GLU A 116 -11.28 0.82 8.99
N LYS A 117 -11.22 -0.48 9.26
CA LYS A 117 -12.31 -1.24 9.87
C LYS A 117 -12.23 -1.10 11.39
N GLU A 118 -13.22 -0.41 11.90
CA GLU A 118 -13.38 -0.14 13.31
C GLU A 118 -14.40 -1.05 13.99
N ARG A 119 -14.36 -1.11 15.32
CA ARG A 119 -15.32 -1.93 16.09
C ARG A 119 -16.78 -1.58 15.77
N ARG A 120 -17.07 -0.31 15.48
CA ARG A 120 -18.43 0.21 15.23
C ARG A 120 -18.74 0.48 13.76
N GLY A 121 -17.79 0.24 12.86
CA GLY A 121 -17.99 0.52 11.45
C GLY A 121 -16.67 0.72 10.73
N TYR A 122 -16.54 1.86 10.07
CA TYR A 122 -15.37 2.24 9.31
C TYR A 122 -14.97 3.68 9.65
N ASP A 123 -13.68 3.91 9.79
CA ASP A 123 -13.08 5.23 9.62
C ASP A 123 -12.70 5.41 8.16
N VAL A 124 -12.96 6.57 7.56
CA VAL A 124 -12.84 6.80 6.12
C VAL A 124 -12.39 8.23 5.88
N GLU A 125 -11.26 8.38 5.20
CA GLU A 125 -10.73 9.68 4.79
C GLU A 125 -11.00 9.88 3.30
N LEU A 126 -11.45 11.08 2.96
CA LEU A 126 -11.68 11.51 1.59
C LEU A 126 -10.55 12.44 1.12
N ASN A 127 -10.42 12.58 -0.20
CA ASN A 127 -9.44 13.43 -0.88
C ASN A 127 -9.49 14.95 -0.60
N ASN A 128 -10.32 15.37 0.36
CA ASN A 128 -10.51 16.75 0.77
C ASN A 128 -10.44 16.89 2.30
N ASP A 129 -9.68 16.00 2.94
CA ASP A 129 -9.41 15.97 4.38
C ASP A 129 -10.66 15.79 5.25
N ILE A 130 -11.75 15.25 4.67
CA ILE A 130 -12.95 14.89 5.44
C ILE A 130 -12.81 13.47 5.96
N ASP A 131 -12.74 13.35 7.28
CA ASP A 131 -12.83 12.07 7.99
C ASP A 131 -14.26 11.70 8.35
N LEU A 132 -14.65 10.46 8.10
CA LEU A 132 -15.98 9.94 8.29
C LEU A 132 -15.97 8.66 9.10
N LYS A 133 -16.77 8.65 10.17
CA LYS A 133 -17.14 7.43 10.89
C LYS A 133 -18.45 6.89 10.37
N ILE A 134 -18.40 5.82 9.58
CA ILE A 134 -19.57 5.19 8.93
C ILE A 134 -19.91 3.89 9.66
N SER A 135 -21.16 3.69 10.08
CA SER A 135 -21.60 2.43 10.71
C SER A 135 -21.53 1.23 9.76
N HIS A 136 -21.44 0.00 10.30
CA HIS A 136 -21.40 -1.24 9.49
C HIS A 136 -22.56 -1.38 8.50
N ASP A 137 -23.73 -0.79 8.79
CA ASP A 137 -24.90 -0.79 7.91
C ASP A 137 -25.01 0.45 7.00
N GLY A 138 -24.06 1.39 7.10
CA GLY A 138 -24.00 2.62 6.32
C GLY A 138 -25.06 3.68 6.66
N LYS A 139 -25.96 3.38 7.61
CA LYS A 139 -27.11 4.25 7.93
C LYS A 139 -26.75 5.47 8.75
N LYS A 140 -25.63 5.41 9.46
CA LYS A 140 -25.13 6.52 10.28
C LYS A 140 -23.73 6.87 9.81
N SER A 141 -23.51 8.14 9.54
CA SER A 141 -22.18 8.71 9.40
C SER A 141 -22.03 9.93 10.29
N LYS A 142 -20.80 10.21 10.68
CA LYS A 142 -20.42 11.42 11.40
C LYS A 142 -19.09 11.89 10.84
N ILE A 143 -18.97 13.19 10.60
CA ILE A 143 -17.67 13.81 10.36
C ILE A 143 -16.87 13.76 11.66
N ASP A 144 -15.68 13.15 11.62
CA ASP A 144 -14.70 13.26 12.69
C ASP A 144 -13.85 14.52 12.45
N ARG A 145 -13.54 15.24 13.53
CA ARG A 145 -12.80 16.51 13.51
C ARG A 145 -11.64 16.43 14.47
#